data_AF-A0A314UM08-F1
#
_entry.id   AF-A0A314UM08-F1
#
_cell.length_a   1.000
_cell.length_b   1.000
_cell.length_c   1.000
_cell.angle_alpha   90.00
_cell.angle_beta   90.00
_cell.angle_gamma   90.00
#
_symmetry.space_group_name_H-M   'P 1'
#
loop_
_entity.id
_entity.type
_entity.pdbx_description
1 polymer ?
#
loop_
_entity_poly.entity_id
_entity_poly.type
_entity_poly.pdbx_seq_one_letter_code
_entity_poly.pdbx_strand_id
1 'polypeptide(L)'
;MSCLSKLHGARGSVIIITTRSATVASITEVILRRCVLGSLCIDDCWAILKKKAFPDGSALVANDLETIGREIAKKCAGVPLAAKHLLSSSTTKFNEKPNEFPTEQ
;
A
#
# COMPACT_ATOMS: atom_id res chain seq x y z
N MET A 1 4.85 -32.48 -7.81
CA MET A 1 4.24 -31.33 -8.53
C MET A 1 3.16 -31.80 -9.52
N SER A 2 2.22 -32.66 -9.11
CA SER A 2 1.22 -33.27 -10.02
C SER A 2 -0.08 -32.46 -10.16
N CYS A 3 -0.26 -31.40 -9.37
CA CYS A 3 -1.47 -30.57 -9.40
C CYS A 3 -1.40 -29.50 -10.49
N LEU A 4 -0.21 -28.92 -10.75
CA LEU A 4 -0.03 -27.89 -11.77
C LEU A 4 -0.10 -28.45 -13.19
N SER A 5 0.25 -29.73 -13.39
CA SER A 5 0.11 -30.42 -14.68
C SER A 5 -1.35 -30.61 -15.13
N LYS A 6 -2.32 -30.31 -14.26
CA LYS A 6 -3.76 -30.34 -14.58
C LYS A 6 -4.30 -28.99 -15.05
N LEU A 7 -3.50 -27.91 -15.04
CA LEU A 7 -3.92 -26.64 -15.63
C LEU A 7 -3.85 -26.74 -17.15
N HIS A 8 -5.01 -26.72 -17.81
CA HIS A 8 -5.11 -26.49 -19.25
C HIS A 8 -5.48 -25.02 -19.48
N GLY A 9 -4.61 -24.27 -20.17
CA GLY A 9 -4.89 -22.90 -20.60
C GLY A 9 -5.37 -22.87 -22.05
N ALA A 10 -6.28 -21.95 -22.37
CA ALA A 10 -6.56 -21.62 -23.76
C ALA A 10 -5.38 -20.84 -24.36
N ARG A 11 -5.30 -20.74 -25.68
CA ARG A 11 -4.29 -19.91 -26.34
C ARG A 11 -4.42 -18.47 -25.83
N GLY A 12 -3.35 -17.95 -25.22
CA GLY A 12 -3.32 -16.61 -24.61
C GLY A 12 -3.52 -16.57 -23.09
N SER A 13 -3.78 -17.71 -22.43
CA SER A 13 -3.84 -17.75 -20.96
C SER A 13 -2.47 -17.55 -20.32
N VAL A 14 -2.42 -16.75 -19.24
CA VAL A 14 -1.22 -16.50 -18.44
C VAL A 14 -1.46 -16.96 -17.00
N ILE A 15 -0.52 -17.72 -16.43
CA ILE A 15 -0.58 -18.18 -15.04
C ILE A 15 0.39 -17.34 -14.21
N ILE A 16 -0.11 -16.74 -13.13
CA ILE A 16 0.69 -16.03 -12.14
C ILE A 16 0.56 -16.77 -10.81
N ILE A 17 1.68 -17.13 -10.22
CA ILE A 17 1.73 -17.81 -8.92
C ILE A 17 2.26 -16.81 -7.89
N THR A 18 1.52 -16.63 -6.79
CA THR A 18 1.95 -15.87 -5.62
C THR A 18 2.15 -16.82 -4.44
N THR A 19 3.27 -16.69 -3.73
CA THR A 19 3.57 -17.51 -2.55
C THR A 19 4.47 -16.76 -1.59
N ARG A 20 4.30 -17.00 -0.29
CA ARG A 20 5.20 -16.50 0.76
C ARG A 20 6.36 -17.48 1.05
N SER A 21 6.30 -18.70 0.50
CA SER A 21 7.33 -19.72 0.73
C SER A 21 8.42 -19.64 -0.35
N ALA A 22 9.65 -19.35 0.07
CA ALA A 22 10.80 -19.35 -0.82
C ALA A 22 11.05 -20.73 -1.45
N THR A 23 10.78 -21.80 -0.72
CA THR A 23 10.87 -23.18 -1.22
C THR A 23 9.89 -23.40 -2.36
N VAL A 24 8.63 -22.99 -2.18
CA VAL A 24 7.61 -23.10 -3.26
C VAL A 24 8.00 -22.23 -4.45
N ALA A 25 8.45 -21.00 -4.22
CA ALA A 25 8.90 -20.10 -5.29
C ALA A 25 10.04 -20.72 -6.12
N SER A 26 11.00 -21.38 -5.46
CA SER A 26 12.12 -22.05 -6.12
C SER A 26 11.70 -23.27 -6.94
N ILE A 27 10.71 -24.01 -6.46
CA ILE A 27 10.18 -25.15 -7.21
C ILE A 27 9.44 -24.66 -8.47
N THR A 28 8.69 -23.56 -8.36
CA THR A 28 7.95 -22.99 -9.50
C THR A 28 8.84 -22.24 -10.49
N GLU A 29 10.03 -21.81 -10.08
CA GLU A 29 10.97 -21.07 -10.92
C GLU A 29 11.46 -21.87 -12.12
N VAL A 30 11.49 -23.20 -11.99
CA VAL A 30 11.84 -24.12 -13.08
C VAL A 30 10.90 -23.95 -14.29
N ILE A 31 9.67 -23.46 -14.06
CA ILE A 31 8.63 -23.32 -15.08
C ILE A 31 8.30 -21.85 -15.37
N LEU A 32 8.42 -20.96 -14.38
CA LEU A 32 8.04 -19.54 -14.48
C LEU A 32 9.17 -18.65 -13.97
N ARG A 33 9.41 -17.49 -14.60
CA ARG A 33 10.40 -16.55 -14.06
C ARG A 33 10.02 -16.07 -12.66
N ARG A 34 10.97 -16.16 -11.72
CA ARG A 34 10.79 -15.66 -10.35
C ARG A 34 10.78 -14.13 -10.34
N CYS A 35 9.76 -13.56 -9.72
CA CYS A 35 9.70 -12.14 -9.37
C CYS A 35 9.75 -12.01 -7.85
N VAL A 36 10.80 -11.37 -7.33
CA VAL A 36 10.93 -11.11 -5.89
C VAL A 36 10.36 -9.73 -5.63
N LEU A 37 9.32 -9.66 -4.79
CA LEU A 37 8.75 -8.40 -4.36
C LEU A 37 9.62 -7.78 -3.26
N GLY A 38 10.10 -6.56 -3.49
CA GLY A 38 10.80 -5.76 -2.50
C GLY A 38 9.86 -5.05 -1.52
N SER A 39 10.44 -4.40 -0.52
CA SER A 39 9.74 -3.47 0.35
C SER A 39 9.52 -2.13 -0.35
N LEU A 40 8.42 -1.44 -0.03
CA LEU A 40 8.20 -0.07 -0.48
C LEU A 40 9.19 0.89 0.17
N CYS A 41 9.56 1.96 -0.55
CA CYS A 41 10.28 3.07 0.05
C CYS A 41 9.34 3.93 0.92
N ILE A 42 9.91 4.85 1.69
CA ILE A 42 9.13 5.73 2.58
C ILE A 42 8.15 6.59 1.77
N ASP A 43 8.55 7.08 0.60
CA ASP A 43 7.70 7.91 -0.26
C ASP A 43 6.50 7.13 -0.80
N ASP A 44 6.68 5.88 -1.19
CA ASP A 44 5.60 5.00 -1.64
C ASP A 44 4.63 4.67 -0.49
N CYS A 45 5.16 4.39 0.71
CA CYS A 45 4.33 4.21 1.91
C CYS A 45 3.54 5.48 2.23
N TRP A 46 4.18 6.66 2.12
CA TRP A 46 3.52 7.95 2.30
C TRP A 46 2.43 8.17 1.26
N ALA A 47 2.65 7.83 -0.01
CA ALA A 47 1.64 7.96 -1.05
C ALA A 47 0.38 7.12 -0.76
N ILE A 48 0.55 5.88 -0.25
CA ILE A 48 -0.56 5.04 0.20
C ILE A 48 -1.33 5.69 1.35
N LEU A 49 -0.61 6.20 2.35
CA LEU A 49 -1.19 6.90 3.51
C LEU A 49 -1.95 8.16 3.07
N LYS A 50 -1.32 9.01 2.25
CA LYS A 50 -1.90 10.24 1.72
C LYS A 50 -3.18 9.96 0.95
N LYS A 51 -3.17 8.96 0.07
CA LYS A 51 -4.37 8.54 -0.68
C LYS A 51 -5.49 8.04 0.23
N LYS A 52 -5.15 7.39 1.35
CA LYS A 52 -6.12 6.93 2.34
C LYS A 52 -6.68 8.06 3.20
N ALA A 53 -5.88 9.09 3.49
CA ALA A 53 -6.25 10.27 4.29
C ALA A 53 -7.07 11.27 3.50
N PHE A 54 -6.74 11.47 2.21
CA PHE A 54 -7.37 12.45 1.33
C PHE A 54 -7.83 11.73 0.04
N PRO A 55 -8.99 11.04 0.07
CA PRO A 55 -9.48 10.26 -1.06
C PRO A 55 -9.68 11.10 -2.32
N ASP A 56 -10.08 12.36 -2.14
CA ASP A 56 -10.45 13.28 -3.22
C ASP A 56 -9.25 14.02 -3.82
N GLY A 57 -8.04 13.80 -3.28
CA GLY A 57 -6.79 14.40 -3.78
C GLY A 57 -6.71 15.93 -3.71
N SER A 58 -7.75 16.59 -3.18
CA SER A 58 -7.98 18.04 -3.24
C SER A 58 -7.47 18.80 -2.01
N ALA A 59 -7.12 18.10 -0.93
CA ALA A 59 -6.60 18.74 0.26
C ALA A 59 -5.15 19.19 0.02
N LEU A 60 -4.92 20.50 0.02
CA LEU A 60 -3.60 21.05 0.30
C LEU A 60 -3.14 20.47 1.64
N VAL A 61 -2.14 19.58 1.59
CA VAL A 61 -1.59 18.98 2.81
C VAL A 61 -0.75 20.05 3.49
N ALA A 62 -1.17 20.50 4.66
CA ALA A 62 -0.36 21.37 5.50
C ALA A 62 1.02 20.73 5.75
N ASN A 63 2.09 21.54 5.80
CA ASN A 63 3.46 21.05 5.92
C ASN A 63 3.67 20.15 7.16
N ASP A 64 2.97 20.44 8.26
CA ASP A 64 3.01 19.65 9.50
C ASP A 64 2.37 18.28 9.31
N LEU A 65 1.31 18.20 8.52
CA LEU A 65 0.57 16.97 8.22
C LEU A 65 1.37 16.05 7.31
N GLU A 66 2.10 16.62 6.35
CA GLU A 66 3.05 15.86 5.55
C GLU A 66 4.18 15.30 6.42
N THR A 67 4.71 16.10 7.34
CA THR A 67 5.78 15.67 8.26
C THR A 67 5.32 14.50 9.13
N ILE A 68 4.15 14.61 9.78
CA ILE A 68 3.56 13.52 10.58
C ILE A 68 3.31 12.29 9.73
N GLY A 69 2.75 12.48 8.53
CA GLY A 69 2.46 11.41 7.59
C GLY A 69 3.69 10.62 7.17
N ARG A 70 4.82 11.30 6.97
CA ARG A 70 6.12 10.68 6.66
C ARG A 70 6.71 9.93 7.86
N GLU A 71 6.52 10.41 9.09
CA GLU A 71 6.91 9.65 10.28
C GLU A 71 6.08 8.38 10.46
N ILE A 72 4.79 8.41 10.12
CA ILE A 72 3.95 7.20 10.08
C ILE A 72 4.41 6.27 8.94
N ALA A 73 4.78 6.82 7.77
CA ALA A 73 5.29 6.04 6.65
C ALA A 73 6.58 5.28 7.03
N LYS A 74 7.48 5.90 7.80
CA LYS A 74 8.67 5.23 8.35
C LYS A 74 8.31 4.03 9.22
N LYS A 75 7.27 4.15 10.06
CA LYS A 75 6.77 3.06 10.91
C LYS A 75 6.13 1.91 10.11
N CYS A 76 5.79 2.11 8.84
CA CYS A 76 5.25 1.06 7.97
C CYS A 76 6.31 0.05 7.54
N ALA A 77 7.61 0.36 7.68
CA ALA A 77 8.73 -0.51 7.33
C ALA A 77 8.63 -1.10 5.89
N GLY A 78 8.08 -0.32 4.96
CA GLY A 78 7.91 -0.74 3.56
C GLY A 78 6.81 -1.78 3.33
N VAL A 79 5.98 -2.09 4.33
CA VAL A 79 4.86 -3.04 4.21
C VAL A 79 3.60 -2.29 3.72
N PRO A 80 3.12 -2.55 2.48
CA PRO A 80 1.96 -1.84 1.92
C PRO A 80 0.70 -1.99 2.77
N LEU A 81 0.50 -3.17 3.37
CA LEU A 81 -0.67 -3.47 4.20
C LEU A 81 -0.66 -2.64 5.50
N ALA A 82 0.52 -2.41 6.11
CA ALA A 82 0.66 -1.57 7.28
C ALA A 82 0.32 -0.11 6.95
N ALA A 83 0.83 0.42 5.83
CA ALA A 83 0.50 1.76 5.36
C ALA A 83 -1.01 1.95 5.13
N LYS A 84 -1.72 0.92 4.67
CA LYS A 84 -3.18 0.99 4.49
C LYS A 84 -3.96 1.05 5.82
N HIS A 85 -3.45 0.45 6.89
CA HIS A 85 -4.16 0.30 8.16
C HIS A 85 -3.73 1.27 9.26
N LEU A 86 -2.46 1.66 9.34
CA LEU A 86 -1.93 2.51 10.42
C LEU A 86 -2.63 3.87 10.50
N LEU A 87 -3.02 4.44 9.37
CA LEU A 87 -3.83 5.65 9.34
C LEU A 87 -5.25 5.42 9.89
N SER A 88 -5.82 4.24 9.67
CA SER A 88 -7.16 3.90 10.15
C SER A 88 -7.20 3.65 11.66
N SER A 89 -6.13 3.10 12.23
CA SER A 89 -6.01 2.89 13.68
C SER A 89 -5.58 4.14 14.45
N SER A 90 -5.00 5.12 13.75
CA SER A 90 -4.72 6.44 14.31
C SER A 90 -6.00 7.25 14.19
N THR A 91 -6.86 7.21 15.20
CA THR A 91 -8.01 8.11 15.37
C THR A 91 -7.56 9.55 15.64
N THR A 92 -6.72 10.13 14.79
CA THR A 92 -6.48 11.57 14.74
C THR A 92 -7.28 12.10 13.56
N LYS A 93 -8.40 12.76 13.87
CA LYS A 93 -9.19 13.49 12.88
C LYS A 93 -8.27 14.49 12.16
N PHE A 94 -7.92 14.23 10.90
CA PHE A 94 -7.32 15.23 10.01
C PHE A 94 -8.36 16.21 9.45
N ASN A 95 -9.41 16.47 10.23
CA ASN A 95 -10.48 17.38 9.87
C ASN A 95 -10.48 18.54 10.87
N GLU A 96 -9.50 19.42 10.74
CA GLU A 96 -9.73 20.82 11.07
C GLU A 96 -10.45 21.44 9.88
N LYS A 97 -11.75 21.71 10.05
CA LYS A 97 -12.38 22.75 9.24
C LYS A 97 -11.68 24.06 9.65
N PRO A 98 -11.23 24.91 8.72
CA PRO A 98 -10.83 26.25 9.09
C PRO A 98 -12.03 26.92 9.75
N ASN A 99 -11.77 27.45 10.94
CA ASN A 99 -12.74 28.04 11.83
C ASN A 99 -13.37 29.24 11.12
N GLU A 100 -14.64 29.14 10.74
CA GLU A 100 -15.45 30.29 10.38
C GLU A 100 -15.71 31.06 11.67
N PHE A 101 -14.98 32.16 11.85
CA PHE A 101 -15.23 33.10 12.94
C PHE A 101 -16.58 33.80 12.71
N PRO A 102 -17.41 33.97 13.74
CA PRO A 102 -18.64 34.73 13.62
C PRO A 102 -18.30 36.22 13.56
N THR A 103 -18.46 36.85 12.40
CA THR A 103 -18.69 38.29 12.36
C THR A 103 -20.16 38.54 12.61
N GLU A 104 -20.45 38.88 13.86
CA GLU A 104 -21.55 39.73 14.25
C GLU A 104 -21.41 41.07 13.51
N GLN A 105 -22.28 41.31 12.54
CA GLN A 105 -22.97 42.58 12.22
C GLN A 105 -23.86 42.43 11.00
#